data_AF-A0AB39VHJ7-F1
#
_entry.id   AF-A0AB39VHJ7-F1
#
_cell.length_a   1.000
_cell.length_b   1.000
_cell.length_c   1.000
_cell.angle_alpha   90.00
_cell.angle_beta   90.00
_cell.angle_gamma   90.00
#
_symmetry.space_group_name_H-M   'P 1'
#
loop_
_entity.id
_entity.type
_entity.pdbx_description
1 polymer ?
#
loop_
_entity_poly.entity_id
_entity_poly.type
_entity_poly.pdbx_seq_one_letter_code
_entity_poly.pdbx_strand_id
1 'polypeptide(L)' 'MNFTLYKDNKFVMQRKHFYPLRVHIMKALGMKSVFETSTKEVIKKAKKNNYRMEMSGNEI' A
#
# COMPACT_ATOMS: atom_id res chain seq x y z
N MET A 1 -4.24 -7.27 -13.79
CA MET A 1 -3.39 -7.36 -12.57
C MET A 1 -4.07 -6.56 -11.50
N ASN A 2 -4.47 -7.20 -10.40
CA ASN A 2 -5.14 -6.51 -9.30
C ASN A 2 -4.17 -6.37 -8.14
N PHE A 3 -4.19 -5.20 -7.51
CA PHE A 3 -3.46 -4.88 -6.30
C PHE A 3 -4.41 -4.96 -5.13
N THR A 4 -4.13 -5.83 -4.16
CA THR A 4 -4.92 -6.00 -2.95
C THR A 4 -4.14 -5.44 -1.77
N LEU A 5 -4.83 -4.68 -0.92
CA LEU A 5 -4.33 -4.16 0.35
C LEU A 5 -4.99 -4.90 1.51
N TYR A 6 -4.17 -5.35 2.44
CA TYR A 6 -4.59 -5.86 3.73
C TYR A 6 -3.96 -5.04 4.85
N LYS A 7 -4.62 -5.00 6.00
CA LYS A 7 -4.11 -4.44 7.24
C LYS A 7 -4.44 -5.40 8.37
N ASP A 8 -3.43 -5.79 9.15
CA ASP A 8 -3.60 -6.78 10.23
C ASP A 8 -4.29 -8.07 9.72
N ASN A 9 -3.86 -8.54 8.54
CA ASN A 9 -4.44 -9.66 7.78
C ASN A 9 -5.92 -9.53 7.38
N LYS A 10 -6.54 -8.36 7.57
CA LYS A 10 -7.90 -8.08 7.12
C LYS A 10 -7.87 -7.37 5.77
N PHE A 11 -8.77 -7.77 4.88
CA PHE A 11 -8.94 -7.11 3.58
C PHE A 11 -9.36 -5.65 3.77
N VAL A 12 -8.69 -4.75 3.05
CA VAL A 12 -9.00 -3.31 3.05
C VAL A 12 -9.59 -2.89 1.71
N MET A 13 -8.88 -3.18 0.61
CA MET A 13 -9.27 -2.72 -0.73
C MET A 13 -8.56 -3.52 -1.83
N GLN A 14 -9.20 -3.64 -3.00
CA GLN A 14 -8.56 -4.10 -4.24
C GLN A 14 -8.74 -3.08 -5.37
N ARG A 15 -7.68 -2.84 -6.16
CA ARG A 15 -7.70 -1.93 -7.31
C ARG A 15 -6.89 -2.49 -8.48
N LYS A 16 -7.24 -2.08 -9.70
CA LYS A 16 -6.50 -2.43 -10.93
C LYS A 16 -5.10 -1.81 -10.99
N HIS A 17 -4.89 -0.68 -10.31
CA HIS A 17 -3.63 0.06 -10.31
C HIS A 17 -3.09 0.21 -8.88
N PHE A 18 -1.76 0.28 -8.75
CA PHE A 18 -1.09 0.45 -7.45
C PHE A 18 -1.24 1.86 -6.88
N TYR A 19 -1.31 2.89 -7.73
CA TYR A 19 -1.31 4.28 -7.31
C TYR A 19 -2.39 4.61 -6.25
N PRO A 20 -3.66 4.18 -6.40
CA PRO A 20 -4.67 4.35 -5.36
C PRO A 20 -4.31 3.71 -4.01
N LEU A 21 -3.68 2.51 -3.99
CA LEU A 21 -3.24 1.88 -2.75
C LEU A 21 -2.15 2.71 -2.08
N ARG A 22 -1.18 3.17 -2.87
CA ARG A 22 -0.09 4.03 -2.37
C ARG A 22 -0.63 5.29 -1.72
N VAL A 23 -1.57 5.99 -2.37
CA VAL A 23 -2.21 7.20 -1.82
C VAL A 23 -2.95 6.89 -0.52
N HIS A 24 -3.69 5.78 -0.48
CA HIS A 24 -4.41 5.36 0.72
C HIS A 24 -3.46 5.11 1.89
N ILE A 25 -2.37 4.35 1.67
CA ILE A 25 -1.35 4.08 2.68
C ILE A 25 -0.69 5.38 3.16
N MET A 26 -0.30 6.26 2.24
CA MET A 26 0.36 7.52 2.59
C MET A 26 -0.54 8.40 3.46
N LYS A 27 -1.83 8.50 3.13
CA LYS A 27 -2.82 9.22 3.95
C LYS A 27 -3.00 8.57 5.31
N ALA A 28 -3.11 7.25 5.37
CA ALA A 28 -3.27 6.51 6.62
C ALA A 28 -2.05 6.59 7.54
N LEU A 29 -0.84 6.71 6.98
CA LEU A 29 0.43 6.80 7.71
C LEU A 29 0.92 8.24 7.93
N GLY A 30 0.11 9.25 7.58
CA GLY A 30 0.47 10.66 7.69
C GLY A 30 1.78 11.02 6.98
N MET A 31 2.07 10.37 5.85
CA MET A 31 3.30 10.62 5.09
C MET A 31 3.19 11.93 4.30
N LYS A 32 4.33 12.61 4.10
CA LYS A 32 4.45 13.79 3.24
C LYS A 32 4.03 13.48 1.80
N SER A 33 3.91 14.52 0.97
CA SER A 33 3.35 14.49 -0.37
C SER A 33 3.75 13.27 -1.23
N VAL A 34 2.82 12.81 -2.08
CA VAL A 34 3.01 11.70 -3.06
C VAL A 34 4.17 11.93 -4.03
N PHE A 35 4.63 13.18 -4.15
CA PHE A 35 5.75 13.57 -5.01
C PHE A 35 7.10 13.45 -4.31
N GLU A 36 7.15 13.60 -2.99
CA GLU A 36 8.41 13.58 -2.22
C GLU A 36 8.75 12.17 -1.73
N THR A 37 7.74 11.35 -1.43
CA THR A 37 7.96 10.04 -0.80
C THR A 37 8.08 8.94 -1.86
N SER A 38 9.22 8.27 -1.94
CA SER A 38 9.42 7.16 -2.89
C SER A 38 8.47 5.99 -2.61
N THR A 39 7.99 5.30 -3.66
CA THR A 39 7.17 4.08 -3.53
C THR A 39 7.82 3.03 -2.63
N LYS A 40 9.14 2.86 -2.70
CA LYS A 40 9.88 1.91 -1.84
C LYS A 40 9.75 2.24 -0.36
N GLU A 41 9.81 3.53 -0.02
CA GLU A 41 9.65 3.99 1.37
C GLU A 41 8.21 3.81 1.86
N VAL A 42 7.22 4.09 1.01
CA VAL A 42 5.81 3.84 1.33
C VAL A 42 5.61 2.36 1.65
N ILE A 43 6.09 1.45 0.79
CA ILE A 43 5.96 0.00 1.01
C ILE A 43 6.66 -0.44 2.29
N LYS A 44 7.89 0.05 2.54
CA LYS A 44 8.65 -0.27 3.76
C LYS A 44 7.93 0.18 5.03
N LYS A 45 7.36 1.40 5.03
CA LYS A 45 6.61 1.91 6.17
C LYS A 45 5.27 1.19 6.33
N ALA A 46 4.61 0.84 5.23
CA ALA A 46 3.40 0.03 5.22
C ALA A 46 3.62 -1.32 5.90
N LYS A 47 4.66 -2.08 5.49
CA LYS A 47 5.00 -3.38 6.09
C LYS A 47 5.27 -3.27 7.60
N LYS A 48 5.99 -2.23 8.04
CA LYS A 48 6.21 -1.95 9.47
C LYS A 48 4.94 -1.64 10.26
N ASN A 49 3.86 -1.23 9.58
CA ASN A 49 2.56 -0.91 10.19
C ASN A 49 1.51 -1.98 9.86
N ASN A 50 1.94 -3.24 9.68
CA ASN A 50 1.08 -4.40 9.40
C ASN A 50 0.22 -4.30 8.13
N TYR A 51 0.62 -3.47 7.17
CA TYR A 51 0.02 -3.52 5.84
C TYR A 51 0.71 -4.58 4.99
N ARG A 52 -0.09 -5.38 4.30
CA ARG A 52 0.34 -6.36 3.32
C ARG A 52 -0.26 -6.01 1.96
N MET A 53 0.54 -6.12 0.91
CA MET A 53 0.11 -5.84 -0.47
C MET A 53 0.35 -7.05 -1.34
N GLU A 54 -0.61 -7.34 -2.21
CA GLU A 54 -0.52 -8.45 -3.17
C GLU A 54 -0.79 -7.95 -4.58
N MET A 55 -0.06 -8.47 -5.56
CA MET A 55 -0.24 -8.25 -7.00
C MET A 55 -0.63 -9.57 -7.65
N SER A 56 -1.87 -9.69 -8.14
CA SER A 56 -2.36 -10.95 -8.72
C SER A 56 -2.14 -12.18 -7.81
N GLY A 57 -2.23 -12.00 -6.49
CA GLY A 57 -2.02 -13.07 -5.51
C GLY A 57 -0.58 -13.30 -5.04
N ASN A 58 0.41 -12.59 -5.61
CA ASN A 58 1.80 -12.61 -5.14
C ASN A 58 2.07 -11.42 -4.22
N GLU A 59 2.68 -11.64 -3.06
CA GLU A 59 3.05 -10.56 -2.14
C GLU A 59 4.12 -9.63 -2.74
N ILE A 60 3.97 -8.32 -2.53
CA ILE A 60 4.88 -7.25 -2.98
C ILE A 60 5.66 -6.67 -1.80
#